data_AF-A0A6J4C009-F1
#
_entry.id   AF-A0A6J4C009-F1
#
_cell.length_a   1.000
_cell.length_b   1.000
_cell.length_c   1.000
_cell.angle_alpha   90.00
_cell.angle_beta   90.00
_cell.angle_gamma   90.00
#
_symmetry.space_group_name_H-M   'P 1'
#
loop_
_entity.id
_entity.type
_entity.pdbx_description
1 polymer ?
#
loop_
_entity_poly.entity_id
_entity_poly.type
_entity_poly.pdbx_seq_one_letter_code
_entity_poly.pdbx_strand_id
1 'polypeptide(L)'
;MPSPGQLSVEINTYADDFTFKGQIEKAAKSRNIGKHVAVTAQTGGLEEVRIDVHSGDRVVEVRKSYGAEYTVGRDDVTLNDIDIKDGESGKWWGWVGLKREPGAFKNDSTRAIRVRVRNIQIDGTQIMGELFSQVPDAKSYGRFNDWYVGEIFVDPTFVIPNSRRDGFEEDVNWETLKTEIIEWCDELGKRAYEISKASQHSIRRLAKDAKDIEDRAKTLTSAPKVDTDNLLLVSTDVTKLQRRVSRAFKYADMENASQLRSLENRLLDTKTRAVRKLGVSVNVEKVREEAQHEVLRELMDAFREQLDQRNFSEVSRVVASVAGTLDFS
;
A
#
# COMPACT_ATOMS: atom_id res chain seq x y z
N MET A 1 35.17 45.64 18.40
CA MET A 1 35.44 44.87 17.16
C MET A 1 35.28 43.40 17.51
N PRO A 2 34.33 42.65 16.93
CA PRO A 2 34.26 41.22 17.16
C PRO A 2 35.35 40.51 16.33
N SER A 3 35.96 39.49 16.92
CA SER A 3 37.03 38.70 16.31
C SER A 3 36.54 37.93 15.08
N PRO A 4 37.43 37.52 14.15
CA PRO A 4 37.05 36.61 13.08
C PRO A 4 36.67 35.27 13.72
N GLY A 5 35.37 34.99 13.80
CA GLY A 5 34.87 33.70 14.24
C GLY A 5 35.35 32.63 13.25
N GLN A 6 36.04 31.61 13.78
CA GLN A 6 36.16 30.34 13.08
C GLN A 6 34.77 29.90 12.63
N LEU A 7 34.56 29.83 11.31
CA LEU A 7 33.41 29.17 10.71
C LEU A 7 33.49 27.68 11.07
N SER A 8 32.95 27.31 12.22
CA SER A 8 32.58 25.92 12.49
C SER A 8 31.35 25.61 11.65
N VAL A 9 31.53 24.80 10.60
CA VAL A 9 30.42 24.23 9.82
C VAL A 9 29.74 23.18 10.70
N GLU A 10 28.79 23.61 11.52
CA GLU A 10 27.86 22.70 12.19
C GLU A 10 26.73 22.35 11.23
N ILE A 11 26.68 21.06 10.87
CA ILE A 11 25.73 20.47 9.93
C ILE A 11 24.44 20.17 10.71
N ASN A 12 23.42 21.02 10.66
CA ASN A 12 22.16 20.77 11.37
C ASN A 12 20.93 21.23 10.57
N THR A 13 20.70 20.63 9.39
CA THR A 13 19.48 20.87 8.60
C THR A 13 18.26 20.09 9.06
N TYR A 14 18.43 18.98 9.79
CA TYR A 14 17.32 18.15 10.31
C TYR A 14 17.05 18.44 11.79
N ALA A 15 15.81 18.26 12.21
CA ALA A 15 15.44 18.33 13.62
C ALA A 15 16.21 17.28 14.46
N ASP A 16 16.45 17.58 15.73
CA ASP A 16 17.29 16.74 16.59
C ASP A 16 16.63 15.41 16.96
N ASP A 17 15.30 15.36 16.90
CA ASP A 17 14.48 14.17 17.11
C ASP A 17 14.40 13.27 15.87
N PHE A 18 14.95 13.68 14.72
CA PHE A 18 14.93 12.85 13.52
C PHE A 18 15.98 11.74 13.56
N THR A 19 15.53 10.52 13.90
CA THR A 19 16.37 9.33 14.14
C THR A 19 17.34 8.98 13.00
N PHE A 20 16.99 9.29 11.75
CA PHE A 20 17.77 8.89 10.57
C PHE A 20 18.77 9.95 10.09
N LYS A 21 18.83 11.12 10.75
CA LYS A 21 19.74 12.23 10.43
C LYS A 21 21.18 11.76 10.22
N GLY A 22 21.74 11.01 11.18
CA GLY A 22 23.14 10.56 11.10
C GLY A 22 23.43 9.62 9.91
N GLN A 23 22.44 8.82 9.48
CA GLN A 23 22.60 7.95 8.31
C GLN A 23 22.62 8.76 7.01
N ILE A 24 21.71 9.73 6.89
CA ILE A 24 21.62 10.63 5.74
C ILE A 24 22.87 11.51 5.64
N GLU A 25 23.37 12.03 6.76
CA GLU A 25 24.61 12.81 6.79
C GLU A 25 25.84 11.98 6.41
N LYS A 26 25.91 10.73 6.88
CA LYS A 26 26.98 9.80 6.48
C LYS A 26 26.92 9.51 4.97
N ALA A 27 25.71 9.28 4.46
CA ALA A 27 25.46 9.05 3.05
C ALA A 27 25.81 10.27 2.19
N ALA A 28 25.46 11.47 2.65
CA ALA A 28 25.84 12.72 2.02
C ALA A 28 27.36 12.88 1.96
N LYS A 29 28.07 12.68 3.09
CA LYS A 29 29.53 12.83 3.17
C LYS A 29 30.30 11.85 2.29
N SER A 30 29.76 10.66 2.05
CA SER A 30 30.38 9.69 1.14
C SER A 30 30.16 10.02 -0.33
N ARG A 31 29.23 10.94 -0.65
CA ARG A 31 28.81 11.25 -2.03
C ARG A 31 29.32 12.63 -2.42
N ASN A 32 30.00 12.66 -3.55
CA ASN A 32 30.80 13.80 -3.96
C ASN A 32 30.07 14.65 -5.04
N ILE A 33 28.77 14.89 -4.84
CA ILE A 33 27.92 15.62 -5.77
C ILE A 33 28.13 17.14 -5.56
N GLY A 34 28.59 17.87 -6.57
CA GLY A 34 28.69 19.35 -6.55
C GLY A 34 30.07 19.99 -6.31
N LYS A 35 31.21 19.30 -6.54
CA LYS A 35 32.57 19.84 -6.32
C LYS A 35 33.03 21.02 -7.20
N HIS A 36 32.16 21.61 -8.04
CA HIS A 36 32.56 22.59 -9.05
C HIS A 36 32.59 24.06 -8.60
N VAL A 37 32.46 24.37 -7.31
CA VAL A 37 32.78 25.71 -6.80
C VAL A 37 34.08 25.66 -6.00
N ALA A 38 35.16 26.06 -6.66
CA ALA A 38 36.46 26.29 -6.05
C ALA A 38 36.42 27.54 -5.15
N VAL A 39 35.75 27.46 -4.01
CA VAL A 39 35.94 28.38 -2.88
C VAL A 39 35.90 27.57 -1.59
N THR A 40 37.08 27.11 -1.19
CA THR A 40 37.49 27.02 0.22
C THR A 40 36.57 26.26 1.19
N ALA A 41 36.25 24.99 0.94
CA ALA A 41 36.03 24.02 2.02
C ALA A 41 36.24 22.58 1.53
N GLN A 42 37.27 21.94 2.06
CA GLN A 42 37.49 20.49 1.98
C GLN A 42 36.40 19.75 2.78
N THR A 43 35.22 19.51 2.21
CA THR A 43 34.30 18.46 2.68
C THR A 43 33.32 18.15 1.57
N GLY A 44 33.32 16.92 1.05
CA GLY A 44 32.34 16.43 0.07
C GLY A 44 30.98 16.20 0.73
N GLY A 45 30.31 17.28 1.16
CA GLY A 45 28.99 17.25 1.78
C GLY A 45 27.96 18.04 0.97
N LEU A 46 26.68 17.86 1.31
CA LEU A 46 25.60 18.69 0.81
C LEU A 46 25.92 20.18 1.07
N GLU A 47 25.70 21.05 0.08
CA GLU A 47 25.80 22.49 0.28
C GLU A 47 24.66 22.92 1.23
N GLU A 48 25.02 23.35 2.45
CA GLU A 48 24.04 23.73 3.47
C GLU A 48 23.98 25.25 3.66
N VAL A 49 22.76 25.75 3.84
CA VAL A 49 22.50 27.15 4.17
C VAL A 49 21.75 27.16 5.49
N ARG A 50 22.36 27.76 6.52
CA ARG A 50 21.70 28.03 7.80
C ARG A 50 20.87 29.29 7.68
N ILE A 51 19.59 29.20 8.06
CA ILE A 51 18.66 30.32 8.01
C ILE A 51 18.13 30.55 9.43
N ASP A 52 18.41 31.73 9.99
CA ASP A 52 17.88 32.15 11.28
C ASP A 52 16.83 33.25 11.05
N VAL A 53 15.63 33.08 11.63
CA VAL A 53 14.56 34.07 11.59
C VAL A 53 14.55 34.86 12.89
N HIS A 54 14.74 36.16 12.77
CA HIS A 54 14.72 37.10 13.90
C HIS A 54 13.34 37.75 14.03
N SER A 55 12.71 37.60 15.19
CA SER A 55 11.45 38.28 15.55
C SER A 55 11.59 38.92 16.93
N GLY A 56 12.02 40.18 16.96
CA GLY A 56 12.44 40.85 18.20
C GLY A 56 13.68 40.17 18.80
N ASP A 57 13.62 39.83 20.08
CA ASP A 57 14.69 39.10 20.79
C ASP A 57 14.68 37.59 20.51
N ARG A 58 13.70 37.09 19.76
CA ARG A 58 13.62 35.66 19.42
C ARG A 58 14.38 35.39 18.13
N VAL A 59 15.35 34.49 18.22
CA VAL A 59 16.04 33.90 17.07
C VAL A 59 15.59 32.46 16.97
N VAL A 60 15.00 32.09 15.82
CA VAL A 60 14.58 30.71 15.53
C VAL A 60 15.31 30.24 14.31
N GLU A 61 16.11 29.18 14.48
CA GLU A 61 16.75 28.49 13.36
C GLU A 61 15.70 27.73 12.56
N VAL A 62 15.71 27.89 11.24
CA VAL A 62 14.82 27.18 10.32
C VAL A 62 15.46 25.84 9.98
N ARG A 63 14.82 24.75 10.43
CA ARG A 63 15.21 23.37 10.13
C ARG A 63 14.19 22.70 9.22
N LYS A 64 14.61 21.64 8.53
CA LYS A 64 13.71 20.76 7.78
C LYS A 64 12.72 20.13 8.74
N SER A 65 11.46 20.04 8.33
CA SER A 65 10.34 19.61 9.19
C SER A 65 10.29 18.11 9.50
N TYR A 66 11.31 17.33 9.12
CA TYR A 66 11.37 15.91 9.43
C TYR A 66 11.67 15.71 10.92
N GLY A 67 10.92 14.83 11.57
CA GLY A 67 11.04 14.52 13.01
C GLY A 67 10.78 13.05 13.30
N ALA A 68 10.53 12.70 14.56
CA ALA A 68 10.36 11.30 14.97
C ALA A 68 9.04 10.65 14.52
N GLU A 69 7.96 11.44 14.49
CA GLU A 69 6.59 10.96 14.30
C GLU A 69 5.87 11.67 13.15
N TYR A 70 4.96 10.94 12.51
CA TYR A 70 4.19 11.41 11.36
C TYR A 70 2.75 10.91 11.45
N THR A 71 1.78 11.71 11.01
CA THR A 71 0.38 11.27 11.01
C THR A 71 -0.01 10.58 9.70
N VAL A 72 -0.53 9.36 9.80
CA VAL A 72 -1.10 8.57 8.67
C VAL A 72 -2.53 8.16 9.03
N GLY A 73 -3.50 8.64 8.26
CA GLY A 73 -4.91 8.37 8.58
C GLY A 73 -5.33 8.98 9.92
N ARG A 74 -5.55 8.15 10.95
CA ARG A 74 -5.88 8.60 12.32
C ARG A 74 -4.80 8.22 13.34
N ASP A 75 -3.74 7.58 12.88
CA ASP A 75 -2.71 7.02 13.72
C ASP A 75 -1.42 7.83 13.53
N ASP A 76 -0.66 7.99 14.60
CA ASP A 76 0.70 8.53 14.54
C ASP A 76 1.67 7.35 14.36
N VAL A 77 2.59 7.51 13.43
CA VAL A 77 3.51 6.46 12.97
C VAL A 77 4.93 6.98 12.96
N THR A 78 5.88 6.10 13.25
CA THR A 78 7.31 6.37 13.14
C THR A 78 7.85 5.74 11.86
N LEU A 79 8.89 6.31 11.27
CA LEU A 79 9.62 5.63 10.20
C LEU A 79 10.33 4.40 10.77
N ASN A 80 10.19 3.26 10.12
CA ASN A 80 10.86 2.03 10.52
C ASN A 80 12.29 1.96 10.00
N ASP A 81 12.53 2.55 8.83
CA ASP A 81 13.81 2.53 8.14
C ASP A 81 13.88 3.68 7.11
N ILE A 82 15.03 3.87 6.49
CA ILE A 82 15.17 4.68 5.28
C ILE A 82 15.77 3.86 4.14
N ASP A 83 15.29 4.08 2.93
CA ASP A 83 15.93 3.61 1.71
C ASP A 83 16.84 4.71 1.17
N ILE A 84 18.11 4.40 0.88
CA ILE A 84 19.05 5.34 0.28
C ILE A 84 19.44 4.80 -1.08
N LYS A 85 19.20 5.60 -2.14
CA LYS A 85 19.45 5.21 -3.53
C LYS A 85 20.39 6.18 -4.19
N ASP A 86 21.31 5.64 -4.98
CA ASP A 86 22.14 6.39 -5.93
C ASP A 86 21.58 6.23 -7.33
N GLY A 87 21.64 7.31 -8.11
CA GLY A 87 21.41 7.24 -9.55
C GLY A 87 22.53 6.48 -10.25
N GLU A 88 22.20 5.77 -11.33
CA GLU A 88 23.18 5.04 -12.13
C GLU A 88 24.24 5.98 -12.74
N SER A 89 23.81 7.17 -13.17
CA SER A 89 24.68 8.26 -13.62
C SER A 89 25.63 8.80 -12.54
N GLY A 90 25.36 8.53 -11.27
CA GLY A 90 26.03 9.15 -10.12
C GLY A 90 25.75 10.65 -9.99
N LYS A 91 24.74 11.18 -10.70
CA LYS A 91 24.39 12.61 -10.73
C LYS A 91 23.28 12.99 -9.75
N TRP A 92 22.74 12.01 -9.06
CA TRP A 92 21.83 12.24 -7.96
C TRP A 92 21.94 11.10 -6.96
N TRP A 93 21.48 11.38 -5.75
CA TRP A 93 21.16 10.37 -4.77
C TRP A 93 19.95 10.84 -3.98
N GLY A 94 19.24 9.93 -3.33
CA GLY A 94 18.11 10.29 -2.50
C GLY A 94 17.97 9.37 -1.30
N TRP A 95 17.13 9.80 -0.38
CA TRP A 95 16.65 8.96 0.71
C TRP A 95 15.13 9.05 0.82
N VAL A 96 14.52 7.95 1.23
CA VAL A 96 13.07 7.83 1.46
C VAL A 96 12.81 7.14 2.78
N GLY A 97 12.00 7.76 3.63
CA GLY A 97 11.46 7.17 4.84
C GLY A 97 10.46 6.06 4.55
N LEU A 98 10.68 4.92 5.19
CA LEU A 98 9.88 3.71 5.04
C LEU A 98 9.01 3.50 6.27
N LYS A 99 7.75 3.12 6.04
CA LYS A 99 6.79 2.74 7.08
C LYS A 99 6.13 1.41 6.75
N ARG A 100 5.56 0.75 7.74
CA ARG A 100 4.79 -0.49 7.58
C ARG A 100 3.30 -0.24 7.46
N GLU A 101 2.85 0.93 7.90
CA GLU A 101 1.45 1.30 7.94
C GLU A 101 0.96 1.72 6.54
N PRO A 102 -0.23 1.26 6.12
CA PRO A 102 -0.80 1.66 4.84
C PRO A 102 -1.29 3.11 4.90
N GLY A 103 -1.17 3.81 3.78
CA GLY A 103 -1.75 5.14 3.60
C GLY A 103 -0.73 6.25 3.40
N ALA A 104 -1.27 7.43 3.07
CA ALA A 104 -0.50 8.64 2.84
C ALA A 104 -0.21 9.39 4.14
N PHE A 105 0.95 10.03 4.21
CA PHE A 105 1.26 11.01 5.23
C PHE A 105 0.38 12.25 5.06
N LYS A 106 -0.08 12.82 6.18
CA LYS A 106 -0.99 13.97 6.16
C LYS A 106 -0.31 15.33 6.16
N ASN A 107 0.90 15.43 6.70
CA ASN A 107 1.56 16.72 6.84
C ASN A 107 2.15 17.17 5.49
N ASP A 108 1.62 18.25 4.94
CA ASP A 108 2.06 18.84 3.67
C ASP A 108 3.53 19.28 3.69
N SER A 109 4.11 19.58 4.85
CA SER A 109 5.52 20.00 4.95
C SER A 109 6.52 18.84 4.87
N THR A 110 6.08 17.60 5.09
CA THR A 110 6.97 16.43 5.11
C THR A 110 6.56 15.32 4.15
N ARG A 111 5.27 15.18 3.81
CA ARG A 111 4.79 14.15 2.88
C ARG A 111 5.42 14.33 1.50
N ALA A 112 5.45 13.24 0.75
CA ALA A 112 6.05 13.11 -0.56
C ALA A 112 7.58 13.30 -0.59
N ILE A 113 8.14 12.85 -1.70
CA ILE A 113 9.57 12.97 -1.99
C ILE A 113 9.80 14.33 -2.65
N ARG A 114 10.83 15.06 -2.19
CA ARG A 114 11.18 16.40 -2.69
C ARG A 114 12.48 16.37 -3.45
N VAL A 115 12.54 17.03 -4.60
CA VAL A 115 13.79 17.18 -5.37
C VAL A 115 14.51 18.45 -4.92
N ARG A 116 15.83 18.36 -4.76
CA ARG A 116 16.69 19.45 -4.32
C ARG A 116 17.92 19.62 -5.20
N VAL A 117 18.28 20.87 -5.42
CA VAL A 117 19.54 21.29 -6.04
C VAL A 117 20.18 22.32 -5.11
N ARG A 118 21.42 22.09 -4.65
CA ARG A 118 22.10 22.96 -3.67
C ARG A 118 21.26 23.25 -2.42
N ASN A 119 20.56 22.22 -1.92
CA ASN A 119 19.61 22.30 -0.81
C ASN A 119 18.39 23.23 -1.03
N ILE A 120 18.21 23.80 -2.23
CA ILE A 120 17.00 24.50 -2.65
C ILE A 120 16.02 23.46 -3.19
N GLN A 121 14.79 23.48 -2.70
CA GLN A 121 13.71 22.64 -3.21
C GLN A 121 13.32 23.10 -4.62
N ILE A 122 13.31 22.17 -5.56
CA ILE A 122 12.77 22.36 -6.90
C ILE A 122 11.36 21.79 -6.90
N ASP A 123 10.40 22.62 -7.31
CA ASP A 123 8.97 22.33 -7.22
C ASP A 123 8.49 22.05 -5.77
N GLY A 124 7.22 21.72 -5.58
CA GLY A 124 6.69 21.13 -4.35
C GLY A 124 6.92 19.62 -4.30
N THR A 125 5.88 18.91 -4.70
CA THR A 125 5.77 17.45 -4.71
C THR A 125 5.27 16.93 -6.06
N GLN A 126 5.06 17.83 -7.03
CA GLN A 126 4.43 17.57 -8.31
C GLN A 126 5.37 16.79 -9.22
N ILE A 127 6.65 17.16 -9.32
CA ILE A 127 7.66 16.44 -10.11
C ILE A 127 7.63 14.95 -9.75
N MET A 128 7.75 14.62 -8.47
CA MET A 128 7.73 13.22 -8.03
C MET A 128 6.38 12.55 -8.28
N GLY A 129 5.26 13.25 -8.10
CA GLY A 129 3.93 12.72 -8.42
C GLY A 129 3.77 12.37 -9.90
N GLU A 130 4.35 13.18 -10.79
CA GLU A 130 4.39 12.93 -12.24
C GLU A 130 5.29 11.74 -12.57
N LEU A 131 6.49 11.65 -11.99
CA LEU A 131 7.40 10.53 -12.22
C LEU A 131 6.80 9.19 -11.75
N PHE A 132 6.15 9.17 -10.57
CA PHE A 132 5.38 8.00 -10.13
C PHE A 132 4.26 7.62 -11.11
N SER A 133 3.66 8.59 -11.79
CA SER A 133 2.59 8.36 -12.77
C SER A 133 3.11 7.89 -14.13
N GLN A 134 4.39 8.12 -14.43
CA GLN A 134 5.07 7.70 -15.65
C GLN A 134 5.61 6.27 -15.60
N VAL A 135 5.57 5.61 -14.44
CA VAL A 135 5.94 4.19 -14.32
C VAL A 135 5.09 3.34 -15.27
N PRO A 136 5.70 2.57 -16.21
CA PRO A 136 4.97 1.75 -17.17
C PRO A 136 4.03 0.75 -16.49
N ASP A 137 2.83 0.57 -17.07
CA ASP A 137 1.79 -0.35 -16.59
C ASP A 137 1.27 -0.11 -15.15
N ALA A 138 1.68 0.98 -14.49
CA ALA A 138 1.40 1.24 -13.08
C ALA A 138 0.53 2.50 -12.85
N LYS A 139 -0.62 2.58 -13.52
CA LYS A 139 -1.56 3.74 -13.49
C LYS A 139 -1.98 4.25 -12.11
N SER A 140 -1.80 3.45 -11.06
CA SER A 140 -2.19 3.82 -9.68
C SER A 140 -1.04 4.34 -8.82
N TYR A 141 0.18 4.43 -9.36
CA TYR A 141 1.38 4.77 -8.58
C TYR A 141 1.50 6.25 -8.25
N GLY A 142 0.92 7.17 -9.03
CA GLY A 142 0.95 8.61 -8.73
C GLY A 142 0.52 8.97 -7.30
N ARG A 143 -0.46 8.25 -6.74
CA ARG A 143 -0.94 8.45 -5.36
C ARG A 143 0.03 7.96 -4.27
N PHE A 144 1.02 7.15 -4.65
CA PHE A 144 2.00 6.60 -3.71
C PHE A 144 3.14 7.56 -3.41
N ASN A 145 3.28 8.67 -4.13
CA ASN A 145 4.22 9.71 -3.73
C ASN A 145 3.99 10.16 -2.28
N ASP A 146 2.74 10.47 -1.91
CA ASP A 146 2.36 10.88 -0.55
C ASP A 146 2.50 9.76 0.50
N TRP A 147 2.80 8.52 0.09
CA TRP A 147 3.10 7.43 1.04
C TRP A 147 4.51 7.49 1.59
N TYR A 148 5.34 8.37 1.04
CA TYR A 148 6.73 8.52 1.40
C TYR A 148 6.98 9.90 2.00
N VAL A 149 8.07 9.98 2.76
CA VAL A 149 8.75 11.23 3.11
C VAL A 149 10.16 11.07 2.60
N GLY A 150 10.76 12.08 1.99
CA GLY A 150 12.12 11.90 1.49
C GLY A 150 12.61 13.06 0.66
N GLU A 151 13.87 12.96 0.26
CA GLU A 151 14.54 13.96 -0.55
C GLU A 151 15.45 13.30 -1.59
N ILE A 152 15.48 13.89 -2.78
CA ILE A 152 16.42 13.59 -3.85
C ILE A 152 17.33 14.81 -4.01
N PHE A 153 18.62 14.59 -3.98
CA PHE A 153 19.65 15.60 -4.18
C PHE A 153 20.30 15.40 -5.54
N VAL A 154 20.21 16.42 -6.38
CA VAL A 154 20.71 16.38 -7.76
C VAL A 154 21.92 17.28 -7.90
N ASP A 155 22.89 16.84 -8.71
CA ASP A 155 24.07 17.61 -9.07
C ASP A 155 23.67 18.91 -9.77
N PRO A 156 24.05 20.08 -9.24
CA PRO A 156 23.73 21.37 -9.86
C PRO A 156 24.39 21.60 -11.22
N THR A 157 25.36 20.76 -11.60
CA THR A 157 26.04 20.82 -12.91
C THR A 157 25.41 19.91 -13.95
N PHE A 158 24.46 19.06 -13.55
CA PHE A 158 23.87 18.06 -14.44
C PHE A 158 22.57 18.52 -15.09
N VAL A 159 21.67 19.11 -14.29
CA VAL A 159 20.38 19.65 -14.76
C VAL A 159 20.24 21.12 -14.39
N ILE A 160 19.54 21.87 -15.23
CA ILE A 160 19.31 23.29 -15.05
C ILE A 160 17.86 23.49 -14.60
N PRO A 161 17.60 24.00 -13.39
CA PRO A 161 16.25 24.38 -13.00
C PRO A 161 15.71 25.47 -13.92
N ASN A 162 14.45 25.36 -14.31
CA ASN A 162 13.82 26.37 -15.16
C ASN A 162 13.62 27.70 -14.41
N SER A 163 13.24 28.75 -15.14
CA SER A 163 13.06 30.09 -14.57
C SER A 163 12.04 30.18 -13.41
N ARG A 164 11.04 29.30 -13.37
CA ARG A 164 10.01 29.24 -12.32
C ARG A 164 10.39 28.33 -11.15
N ARG A 165 11.45 27.53 -11.30
CA ARG A 165 11.91 26.49 -10.35
C ARG A 165 10.82 25.47 -10.01
N ASP A 166 9.87 25.27 -10.91
CA ASP A 166 8.82 24.23 -10.84
C ASP A 166 9.21 22.98 -11.64
N GLY A 167 10.41 22.96 -12.21
CA GLY A 167 10.95 21.87 -13.00
C GLY A 167 12.37 22.16 -13.48
N PHE A 168 12.83 21.34 -14.42
CA PHE A 168 14.11 21.49 -15.11
C PHE A 168 13.87 21.89 -16.56
N GLU A 169 14.90 22.42 -17.21
CA GLU A 169 14.89 22.58 -18.66
C GLU A 169 14.81 21.19 -19.33
N GLU A 170 14.00 21.09 -20.39
CA GLU A 170 13.80 19.82 -21.10
C GLU A 170 15.01 19.53 -22.00
N ASP A 171 15.96 18.75 -21.46
CA ASP A 171 17.17 18.30 -22.14
C ASP A 171 17.45 16.81 -21.90
N VAL A 172 18.51 16.30 -22.54
CA VAL A 172 18.91 14.89 -22.43
C VAL A 172 19.33 14.48 -21.02
N ASN A 173 19.86 15.40 -20.21
CA ASN A 173 20.27 15.12 -18.85
C ASN A 173 19.04 14.99 -17.95
N TRP A 174 18.04 15.83 -18.16
CA TRP A 174 16.75 15.72 -17.48
C TRP A 174 16.04 14.41 -17.85
N GLU A 175 16.00 14.03 -19.12
CA GLU A 175 15.43 12.73 -19.53
C GLU A 175 16.15 11.53 -18.89
N THR A 176 17.48 11.61 -18.77
CA THR A 176 18.29 10.59 -18.10
C THR A 176 17.91 10.50 -16.61
N LEU A 177 17.83 11.65 -15.94
CA LEU A 177 17.44 11.74 -14.54
C LEU A 177 16.01 11.21 -14.30
N LYS A 178 15.06 11.55 -15.17
CA LYS A 178 13.68 11.02 -15.11
C LYS A 178 13.69 9.50 -15.20
N THR A 179 14.41 8.94 -16.15
CA THR A 179 14.48 7.48 -16.37
C THR A 179 14.97 6.76 -15.10
N GLU A 180 16.10 7.20 -14.54
CA GLU A 180 16.68 6.59 -13.32
C GLU A 180 15.74 6.73 -12.11
N ILE A 181 15.07 7.88 -11.95
CA ILE A 181 14.14 8.09 -10.83
C ILE A 181 12.85 7.27 -11.01
N ILE A 182 12.36 7.10 -12.25
CA ILE A 182 11.18 6.29 -12.55
C ILE A 182 11.41 4.83 -12.17
N GLU A 183 12.60 4.29 -12.37
CA GLU A 183 12.95 2.94 -11.92
C GLU A 183 12.86 2.81 -10.39
N TRP A 184 13.36 3.80 -9.64
CA TRP A 184 13.19 3.82 -8.19
C TRP A 184 11.72 4.01 -7.78
N CYS A 185 10.94 4.81 -8.53
CA CYS A 185 9.51 4.95 -8.32
C CYS A 185 8.76 3.63 -8.53
N ASP A 186 9.20 2.76 -9.45
CA ASP A 186 8.63 1.42 -9.63
C ASP A 186 8.90 0.53 -8.41
N GLU A 187 10.14 0.50 -7.90
CA GLU A 187 10.51 -0.21 -6.67
C GLU A 187 9.65 0.25 -5.47
N LEU A 188 9.53 1.57 -5.28
CA LEU A 188 8.73 2.17 -4.23
C LEU A 188 7.23 1.93 -4.44
N GLY A 189 6.74 1.99 -5.67
CA GLY A 189 5.33 1.74 -5.99
C GLY A 189 4.93 0.29 -5.70
N LYS A 190 5.78 -0.69 -6.07
CA LYS A 190 5.61 -2.11 -5.73
C LYS A 190 5.52 -2.32 -4.22
N ARG A 191 6.43 -1.71 -3.46
CA ARG A 191 6.42 -1.76 -1.98
C ARG A 191 5.13 -1.19 -1.38
N ALA A 192 4.72 0.01 -1.81
CA ALA A 192 3.49 0.64 -1.34
C ALA A 192 2.26 -0.23 -1.64
N TYR A 193 2.25 -0.87 -2.81
CA TYR A 193 1.19 -1.77 -3.22
C TYR A 193 1.14 -3.05 -2.37
N GLU A 194 2.29 -3.63 -2.03
CA GLU A 194 2.39 -4.77 -1.11
C GLU A 194 1.88 -4.42 0.29
N ILE A 195 2.30 -3.29 0.86
CA ILE A 195 1.81 -2.79 2.15
C ILE A 195 0.28 -2.59 2.11
N SER A 196 -0.23 -1.95 1.04
CA SER A 196 -1.66 -1.76 0.84
C SER A 196 -2.39 -3.09 0.82
N LYS A 197 -1.91 -4.08 0.06
CA LYS A 197 -2.53 -5.41 -0.03
C LYS A 197 -2.50 -6.15 1.29
N ALA A 198 -1.35 -6.18 1.97
CA ALA A 198 -1.19 -6.82 3.27
C ALA A 198 -2.21 -6.25 4.29
N SER A 199 -2.38 -4.93 4.30
CA SER A 199 -3.36 -4.29 5.19
C SER A 199 -4.82 -4.63 4.88
N GLN A 200 -5.19 -4.74 3.60
CA GLN A 200 -6.55 -5.08 3.17
C GLN A 200 -6.96 -6.50 3.56
N HIS A 201 -5.97 -7.39 3.63
CA HIS A 201 -6.13 -8.79 4.04
C HIS A 201 -5.80 -9.03 5.52
N SER A 202 -5.38 -8.00 6.26
CA SER A 202 -5.13 -8.11 7.69
C SER A 202 -6.40 -8.55 8.42
N ILE A 203 -6.26 -9.47 9.37
CA ILE A 203 -7.39 -9.99 10.15
C ILE A 203 -8.12 -8.87 10.86
N ARG A 204 -7.41 -7.88 11.39
CA ARG A 204 -8.02 -6.70 12.01
C ARG A 204 -8.98 -5.96 11.06
N ARG A 205 -8.59 -5.77 9.81
CA ARG A 205 -9.44 -5.09 8.82
C ARG A 205 -10.63 -5.95 8.42
N LEU A 206 -10.39 -7.25 8.17
CA LEU A 206 -11.46 -8.20 7.86
C LEU A 206 -12.47 -8.31 9.02
N ALA A 207 -12.00 -8.34 10.26
CA ALA A 207 -12.81 -8.36 11.49
C ALA A 207 -13.65 -7.09 11.64
N LYS A 208 -13.09 -5.93 11.33
CA LYS A 208 -13.85 -4.68 11.31
C LYS A 208 -14.93 -4.70 10.24
N ASP A 209 -14.57 -5.02 8.99
CA ASP A 209 -15.53 -5.06 7.88
C ASP A 209 -16.65 -6.10 8.16
N ALA A 210 -16.32 -7.24 8.77
CA ALA A 210 -17.30 -8.26 9.17
C ALA A 210 -18.26 -7.73 10.24
N LYS A 211 -17.73 -7.00 11.24
CA LYS A 211 -18.55 -6.38 12.30
C LYS A 211 -19.50 -5.33 11.72
N ASP A 212 -19.02 -4.47 10.83
CA ASP A 212 -19.83 -3.42 10.21
C ASP A 212 -20.99 -4.04 9.39
N ILE A 213 -20.73 -5.14 8.67
CA ILE A 213 -21.75 -5.91 7.94
C ILE A 213 -22.74 -6.58 8.91
N GLU A 214 -22.24 -7.19 9.99
CA GLU A 214 -23.07 -7.82 11.02
C GLU A 214 -24.03 -6.81 11.67
N ASP A 215 -23.54 -5.63 12.03
CA ASP A 215 -24.34 -4.61 12.71
C ASP A 215 -25.40 -4.02 11.76
N ARG A 216 -25.06 -3.82 10.48
CA ARG A 216 -26.05 -3.48 9.43
C ARG A 216 -27.09 -4.59 9.25
N ALA A 217 -26.67 -5.85 9.19
CA ALA A 217 -27.57 -6.98 9.05
C ALA A 217 -28.51 -7.13 10.25
N LYS A 218 -28.01 -6.97 11.48
CA LYS A 218 -28.83 -7.00 12.71
C LYS A 218 -29.89 -5.90 12.70
N THR A 219 -29.52 -4.69 12.28
CA THR A 219 -30.44 -3.55 12.18
C THR A 219 -31.57 -3.85 11.19
N LEU A 220 -31.23 -4.36 10.00
CA LEU A 220 -32.21 -4.69 8.95
C LEU A 220 -33.08 -5.89 9.32
N THR A 221 -32.52 -6.91 9.97
CA THR A 221 -33.27 -8.11 10.36
C THR A 221 -34.21 -7.88 11.55
N SER A 222 -33.89 -6.92 12.42
CA SER A 222 -34.73 -6.52 13.55
C SER A 222 -35.83 -5.53 13.17
N ALA A 223 -35.77 -4.93 11.98
CA ALA A 223 -36.77 -3.98 11.52
C ALA A 223 -38.16 -4.64 11.34
N PRO A 224 -39.28 -3.91 11.62
CA PRO A 224 -40.64 -4.43 11.45
C PRO A 224 -40.98 -4.70 9.98
N LYS A 225 -40.51 -3.85 9.08
CA LYS A 225 -40.69 -3.97 7.63
C LYS A 225 -39.41 -4.52 7.00
N VAL A 226 -39.56 -5.52 6.13
CA VAL A 226 -38.43 -6.08 5.38
C VAL A 226 -37.99 -5.09 4.31
N ASP A 227 -36.74 -4.63 4.42
CA ASP A 227 -36.06 -3.87 3.37
C ASP A 227 -35.23 -4.85 2.52
N THR A 228 -35.86 -5.34 1.45
CA THR A 228 -35.31 -6.37 0.57
C THR A 228 -34.02 -5.94 -0.11
N ASP A 229 -33.95 -4.69 -0.57
CA ASP A 229 -32.82 -4.19 -1.35
C ASP A 229 -31.57 -4.06 -0.48
N ASN A 230 -31.72 -3.50 0.73
CA ASN A 230 -30.61 -3.40 1.66
C ASN A 230 -30.14 -4.77 2.18
N LEU A 231 -31.03 -5.75 2.32
CA LEU A 231 -30.67 -7.14 2.67
C LEU A 231 -29.92 -7.85 1.53
N LEU A 232 -30.28 -7.62 0.27
CA LEU A 232 -29.56 -8.09 -0.91
C LEU A 232 -28.15 -7.50 -1.00
N LEU A 233 -28.00 -6.21 -0.69
CA LEU A 233 -26.69 -5.56 -0.59
C LEU A 233 -25.82 -6.20 0.50
N VAL A 234 -26.39 -6.46 1.68
CA VAL A 234 -25.68 -7.19 2.76
C VAL A 234 -25.22 -8.56 2.29
N SER A 235 -26.06 -9.34 1.59
CA SER A 235 -25.66 -10.66 1.04
C SER A 235 -24.50 -10.55 0.04
N THR A 236 -24.53 -9.52 -0.80
CA THR A 236 -23.46 -9.22 -1.77
C THR A 236 -22.16 -8.83 -1.06
N ASP A 237 -22.25 -7.98 -0.04
CA ASP A 237 -21.11 -7.53 0.75
C ASP A 237 -20.49 -8.69 1.55
N VAL A 238 -21.31 -9.57 2.14
CA VAL A 238 -20.84 -10.82 2.77
C VAL A 238 -20.06 -11.67 1.77
N THR A 239 -20.60 -11.88 0.56
CA THR A 239 -19.94 -12.70 -0.47
C THR A 239 -18.60 -12.09 -0.91
N LYS A 240 -18.54 -10.76 -1.07
CA LYS A 240 -17.28 -10.05 -1.36
C LYS A 240 -16.26 -10.21 -0.23
N LEU A 241 -16.69 -10.10 1.02
CA LEU A 241 -15.82 -10.25 2.18
C LEU A 241 -15.34 -11.70 2.34
N GLN A 242 -16.21 -12.70 2.14
CA GLN A 242 -15.83 -14.12 2.12
C GLN A 242 -14.67 -14.38 1.14
N ARG A 243 -14.76 -13.85 -0.09
CA ARG A 243 -13.65 -13.97 -1.07
C ARG A 243 -12.34 -13.35 -0.58
N ARG A 244 -12.38 -12.23 0.17
CA ARG A 244 -11.19 -11.59 0.75
C ARG A 244 -10.60 -12.41 1.89
N VAL A 245 -11.45 -13.04 2.70
CA VAL A 245 -11.07 -13.94 3.80
C VAL A 245 -10.41 -15.20 3.24
N SER A 246 -10.99 -15.84 2.21
CA SER A 246 -10.38 -16.99 1.53
C SER A 246 -9.02 -16.68 0.92
N ARG A 247 -8.78 -15.45 0.46
CA ARG A 247 -7.45 -15.01 0.00
C ARG A 247 -6.47 -14.86 1.16
N ALA A 248 -6.90 -14.31 2.30
CA ALA A 248 -6.06 -14.18 3.49
C ALA A 248 -5.65 -15.56 4.03
N PHE A 249 -6.53 -16.56 3.94
CA PHE A 249 -6.22 -17.94 4.33
C PHE A 249 -5.03 -18.56 3.60
N LYS A 250 -4.80 -18.21 2.33
CA LYS A 250 -3.73 -18.81 1.51
C LYS A 250 -2.32 -18.55 2.06
N TYR A 251 -2.18 -17.51 2.87
CA TYR A 251 -0.88 -17.03 3.38
C TYR A 251 -0.85 -16.94 4.91
N ALA A 252 -1.87 -17.48 5.60
CA ALA A 252 -1.99 -17.38 7.05
C ALA A 252 -1.21 -18.49 7.76
N ASP A 253 -0.52 -18.14 8.86
CA ASP A 253 -0.04 -19.10 9.84
C ASP A 253 -1.21 -19.75 10.63
N MET A 254 -0.90 -20.72 11.50
CA MET A 254 -1.90 -21.49 12.24
C MET A 254 -2.79 -20.62 13.15
N GLU A 255 -2.25 -19.59 13.78
CA GLU A 255 -3.00 -18.69 14.68
C GLU A 255 -3.95 -17.80 13.87
N ASN A 256 -3.41 -17.17 12.83
CA ASN A 256 -4.15 -16.33 11.90
C ASN A 256 -5.24 -17.13 11.16
N ALA A 257 -4.97 -18.38 10.80
CA ALA A 257 -5.96 -19.28 10.18
C ALA A 257 -7.14 -19.56 11.11
N SER A 258 -6.92 -19.74 12.41
CA SER A 258 -8.01 -19.94 13.39
C SER A 258 -8.92 -18.71 13.46
N GLN A 259 -8.34 -17.51 13.54
CA GLN A 259 -9.10 -16.26 13.58
C GLN A 259 -9.90 -16.04 12.28
N LEU A 260 -9.32 -16.36 11.12
CA LEU A 260 -10.01 -16.29 9.84
C LEU A 260 -11.18 -17.29 9.75
N ARG A 261 -11.07 -18.50 10.32
CA ARG A 261 -12.19 -19.48 10.36
C ARG A 261 -13.34 -18.97 11.20
N SER A 262 -13.04 -18.40 12.36
CA SER A 262 -14.05 -17.77 13.21
C SER A 262 -14.80 -16.66 12.46
N LEU A 263 -14.07 -15.86 11.69
CA LEU A 263 -14.66 -14.79 10.89
C LEU A 263 -15.52 -15.31 9.73
N GLU A 264 -15.09 -16.37 9.05
CA GLU A 264 -15.88 -17.03 8.01
C GLU A 264 -17.22 -17.55 8.54
N ASN A 265 -17.20 -18.21 9.71
CA ASN A 265 -18.42 -18.70 10.36
C ASN A 265 -19.38 -17.56 10.71
N ARG A 266 -18.87 -16.46 11.25
CA ARG A 266 -19.69 -15.27 11.56
C ARG A 266 -20.36 -14.67 10.32
N LEU A 267 -19.66 -14.66 9.20
CA LEU A 267 -20.19 -14.20 7.91
C LEU A 267 -21.27 -15.13 7.39
N LEU A 268 -21.09 -16.44 7.51
CA LEU A 268 -22.09 -17.45 7.14
C LEU A 268 -23.38 -17.31 7.97
N ASP A 269 -23.26 -17.13 9.27
CA ASP A 269 -24.40 -16.88 10.16
C ASP A 269 -25.14 -15.60 9.77
N THR A 270 -24.40 -14.54 9.43
CA THR A 270 -24.97 -13.27 9.00
C THR A 270 -25.72 -13.39 7.68
N LYS A 271 -25.16 -14.11 6.70
CA LYS A 271 -25.84 -14.43 5.44
C LYS A 271 -27.12 -15.23 5.68
N THR A 272 -27.04 -16.26 6.52
CA THR A 272 -28.18 -17.12 6.86
C THR A 272 -29.32 -16.31 7.50
N ARG A 273 -29.01 -15.41 8.44
CA ARG A 273 -30.00 -14.52 9.05
C ARG A 273 -30.64 -13.58 8.03
N ALA A 274 -29.85 -12.97 7.15
CA ALA A 274 -30.36 -12.06 6.12
C ALA A 274 -31.30 -12.80 5.14
N VAL A 275 -30.89 -13.98 4.66
CA VAL A 275 -31.70 -14.81 3.73
C VAL A 275 -33.00 -15.28 4.37
N ARG A 276 -32.98 -15.71 5.65
CA ARG A 276 -34.21 -16.09 6.37
C ARG A 276 -35.22 -14.94 6.46
N LYS A 277 -34.75 -13.71 6.73
CA LYS A 277 -35.63 -12.53 6.82
C LYS A 277 -36.21 -12.11 5.46
N LEU A 278 -35.51 -12.40 4.36
CA LEU A 278 -36.01 -12.17 3.00
C LEU A 278 -37.20 -13.09 2.64
N GLY A 279 -37.54 -14.09 3.47
CA GLY A 279 -38.63 -15.01 3.17
C GLY A 279 -38.33 -15.94 1.99
N VAL A 280 -37.08 -15.97 1.51
CA VAL A 280 -36.62 -16.98 0.57
C VAL A 280 -36.53 -18.29 1.35
N SER A 281 -37.63 -19.03 1.33
CA SER A 281 -37.64 -20.47 1.55
C SER A 281 -36.76 -21.07 0.46
N VAL A 282 -35.45 -21.13 0.71
CA VAL A 282 -34.63 -22.11 0.03
C VAL A 282 -35.14 -23.43 0.57
N ASN A 283 -35.88 -24.18 -0.26
CA ASN A 283 -36.24 -25.54 0.08
C ASN A 283 -34.92 -26.32 0.14
N VAL A 284 -34.37 -26.41 1.36
CA VAL A 284 -33.06 -27.04 1.62
C VAL A 284 -33.07 -28.48 1.12
N GLU A 285 -34.23 -29.14 1.18
CA GLU A 285 -34.44 -30.47 0.61
C GLU A 285 -34.21 -30.45 -0.90
N LYS A 286 -34.81 -29.50 -1.63
CA LYS A 286 -34.65 -29.38 -3.07
C LYS A 286 -33.21 -29.05 -3.50
N VAL A 287 -32.54 -28.13 -2.80
CA VAL A 287 -31.14 -27.79 -3.10
C VAL A 287 -30.20 -28.96 -2.77
N ARG A 288 -30.50 -29.72 -1.72
CA ARG A 288 -29.77 -30.92 -1.36
C ARG A 288 -29.98 -32.03 -2.38
N GLU A 289 -31.21 -32.24 -2.84
CA GLU A 289 -31.56 -33.18 -3.92
C GLU A 289 -30.84 -32.82 -5.22
N GLU A 290 -30.87 -31.54 -5.63
CA GLU A 290 -30.17 -31.04 -6.83
C GLU A 290 -28.64 -31.28 -6.73
N ALA A 291 -28.02 -30.95 -5.59
CA ALA A 291 -26.59 -31.19 -5.38
C ALA A 291 -26.23 -32.69 -5.30
N GLN A 292 -27.09 -33.52 -4.70
CA GLN A 292 -26.90 -34.97 -4.66
C GLN A 292 -26.99 -35.58 -6.06
N HIS A 293 -27.94 -35.12 -6.89
CA HIS A 293 -28.06 -35.55 -8.27
C HIS A 293 -26.86 -35.13 -9.13
N GLU A 294 -26.31 -33.93 -8.92
CA GLU A 294 -25.14 -33.46 -9.65
C GLU A 294 -23.89 -34.30 -9.32
N VAL A 295 -23.64 -34.58 -8.04
CA VAL A 295 -22.54 -35.47 -7.60
C VAL A 295 -22.73 -36.89 -8.14
N LEU A 296 -23.95 -37.44 -8.08
CA LEU A 296 -24.25 -38.76 -8.63
C LEU A 296 -23.98 -38.82 -10.13
N ARG A 297 -24.30 -37.76 -10.88
CA ARG A 297 -24.04 -37.68 -12.32
C ARG A 297 -22.54 -37.75 -12.62
N GLU A 298 -21.73 -36.92 -11.96
CA GLU A 298 -20.27 -36.95 -12.14
C GLU A 298 -19.66 -38.31 -11.78
N LEU A 299 -20.13 -38.94 -10.70
CA LEU A 299 -19.68 -40.28 -10.31
C LEU A 299 -20.09 -41.34 -11.34
N MET A 300 -21.30 -41.27 -11.89
CA MET A 300 -21.76 -42.20 -12.93
C MET A 300 -20.98 -42.03 -14.23
N ASP A 301 -20.60 -40.81 -14.60
CA ASP A 301 -19.73 -40.56 -15.76
C ASP A 301 -18.33 -41.15 -15.53
N ALA A 302 -17.74 -40.95 -14.34
CA ALA A 302 -16.47 -41.57 -13.97
C ALA A 302 -16.54 -43.12 -13.96
N PHE A 303 -17.63 -43.70 -13.49
CA PHE A 303 -17.84 -45.15 -13.53
C PHE A 303 -18.01 -45.68 -14.94
N ARG A 304 -18.63 -44.92 -15.85
CA ARG A 304 -18.76 -45.31 -17.27
C ARG A 304 -17.40 -45.42 -17.96
N GLU A 305 -16.46 -44.57 -17.59
CA GLU A 305 -15.10 -44.59 -18.16
C GLU A 305 -14.23 -45.73 -17.60
N GLN A 306 -14.50 -46.17 -16.36
CA GLN A 306 -13.62 -47.10 -15.63
C GLN A 306 -14.16 -48.54 -15.53
N LEU A 307 -15.46 -48.75 -15.72
CA LEU A 307 -16.10 -50.06 -15.60
C LEU A 307 -16.46 -50.65 -16.96
N ASP A 308 -16.38 -51.97 -17.07
CA ASP A 308 -16.94 -52.68 -18.23
C ASP A 308 -18.48 -52.60 -18.24
N GLN A 309 -19.06 -52.88 -19.39
CA GLN A 309 -20.49 -52.69 -19.64
C GLN A 309 -21.39 -53.53 -18.72
N ARG A 310 -20.92 -54.69 -18.24
CA ARG A 310 -21.68 -55.55 -17.33
C ARG A 310 -21.69 -54.97 -15.93
N ASN A 311 -20.51 -54.59 -15.42
CA ASN A 311 -20.34 -54.01 -14.10
C ASN A 311 -20.98 -52.62 -13.99
N PHE A 312 -20.87 -51.80 -15.05
CA PHE A 312 -21.56 -50.51 -15.12
C PHE A 312 -23.09 -50.67 -15.03
N SER A 313 -23.65 -51.65 -15.74
CA SER A 313 -25.10 -51.92 -15.70
C SER A 313 -25.60 -52.35 -14.31
N GLU A 314 -24.77 -53.08 -13.54
CA GLU A 314 -25.09 -53.44 -12.16
C GLU A 314 -25.04 -52.22 -11.23
N VAL A 315 -24.02 -51.37 -11.36
CA VAL A 315 -23.87 -50.13 -10.58
C VAL A 315 -25.01 -49.15 -10.88
N SER A 316 -25.34 -48.93 -12.15
CA SER A 316 -26.48 -48.13 -12.60
C SER A 316 -27.79 -48.57 -11.95
N ARG A 317 -28.05 -49.88 -11.89
CA ARG A 317 -29.27 -50.43 -11.31
C ARG A 317 -29.35 -50.19 -9.80
N VAL A 318 -28.24 -50.34 -9.09
CA VAL A 318 -28.18 -50.08 -7.64
C VAL A 318 -28.37 -48.58 -7.36
N VAL A 319 -27.70 -47.71 -8.11
CA VAL A 319 -27.82 -46.26 -7.97
C VAL A 319 -29.26 -45.81 -8.27
N ALA A 320 -29.89 -46.33 -9.32
CA ALA A 320 -31.29 -46.04 -9.65
C ALA A 320 -32.26 -46.46 -8.52
N SER A 321 -32.01 -47.62 -7.89
CA SER A 321 -32.83 -48.09 -6.76
C SER A 321 -32.64 -47.26 -5.49
N VAL A 322 -31.44 -46.76 -5.23
CA VAL A 322 -31.13 -45.99 -4.00
C VAL A 322 -31.53 -44.53 -4.15
N ALA A 323 -31.33 -43.95 -5.34
CA ALA A 323 -31.68 -42.57 -5.63
C ALA A 323 -33.16 -42.39 -6.04
N GLY A 324 -33.88 -43.48 -6.29
CA GLY A 324 -35.30 -43.43 -6.68
C GLY A 324 -35.55 -42.77 -8.04
N THR A 325 -34.54 -42.74 -8.92
CA THR A 325 -34.60 -42.15 -10.27
C THR A 325 -34.23 -43.16 -11.35
N LEU A 326 -34.86 -43.04 -12.52
CA LEU A 326 -34.56 -43.82 -13.73
C LEU A 326 -33.51 -43.13 -14.63
N ASP A 327 -32.99 -41.97 -14.24
CA ASP A 327 -32.09 -41.17 -15.08
C ASP A 327 -30.74 -41.85 -15.39
N PHE A 328 -30.40 -42.91 -14.65
CA PHE A 328 -29.12 -43.61 -14.71
C PHE A 328 -29.21 -45.09 -15.14
N SER A 329 -30.42 -45.58 -15.46
CA SER A 329 -30.69 -46.98 -15.82
C SER A 329 -30.33 -47.36 -17.24
#